data_AF-A0AAC9IUG1-F1
#
_entry.id   AF-A0AAC9IUG1-F1
#
_cell.length_a   1.000
_cell.length_b   1.000
_cell.length_c   1.000
_cell.angle_alpha   90.00
_cell.angle_beta   90.00
_cell.angle_gamma   90.00
#
_symmetry.space_group_name_H-M   'P 1'
#
loop_
_entity.id
_entity.type
_entity.pdbx_description
1 polymer ?
#
loop_
_entity_poly.entity_id
_entity_poly.type
_entity_poly.pdbx_seq_one_letter_code
_entity_poly.pdbx_strand_id
1 'polypeptide(L)' 'MAVGQNQKNRKNDPMLTKTGKTRLGPLNTAQLTKLMETSTKAKEKGKILRALNKQQVPA' A
#
# COMPACT_ATOMS: atom_id res chain seq x y z
N MET A 1 4.67 14.82 4.28
CA MET A 1 3.57 14.65 3.29
C MET A 1 3.86 15.62 2.14
N ALA A 2 3.76 15.17 0.89
CA ALA A 2 4.07 16.02 -0.27
C ALA A 2 3.00 17.13 -0.45
N VAL A 3 3.39 18.27 -1.02
CA VAL A 3 2.48 19.41 -1.24
C VAL A 3 1.36 19.01 -2.22
N GLY A 4 0.10 19.34 -1.92
CA GLY A 4 -1.06 19.06 -2.79
C GLY A 4 -1.83 17.75 -2.56
N GLN A 5 -1.55 17.04 -1.46
CA GLN A 5 -2.34 15.86 -1.05
C GLN A 5 -3.74 16.28 -0.55
N ASN A 6 -4.78 15.49 -0.86
CA ASN A 6 -6.17 15.71 -0.39
C ASN A 6 -6.88 16.98 -0.91
N GLN A 7 -6.42 17.59 -2.01
CA GLN A 7 -7.14 18.72 -2.61
C GLN A 7 -8.51 18.30 -3.15
N LYS A 8 -9.56 19.03 -2.75
CA LYS A 8 -10.96 18.75 -3.11
C LYS A 8 -11.27 18.95 -4.60
N ASN A 9 -10.53 19.83 -5.27
CA ASN A 9 -10.77 20.25 -6.66
C ASN A 9 -9.73 19.68 -7.65
N ARG A 10 -8.99 18.63 -7.27
CA ARG A 10 -8.00 18.01 -8.16
C ARG A 10 -8.70 17.22 -9.27
N LYS A 11 -8.22 17.35 -10.51
CA LYS A 11 -8.67 16.48 -11.63
C LYS A 11 -8.44 15.01 -11.26
N ASN A 12 -9.50 14.21 -11.34
CA ASN A 12 -9.46 12.80 -10.93
C ASN A 12 -8.70 11.97 -11.97
N ASP A 13 -7.50 11.53 -11.61
CA ASP A 13 -6.73 10.56 -12.39
C ASP A 13 -7.03 9.16 -11.82
N PRO A 14 -7.57 8.23 -12.63
CA PRO A 14 -7.90 6.89 -12.16
C PRO A 14 -6.69 6.13 -11.63
N MET A 15 -5.47 6.44 -12.09
CA MET A 15 -4.23 5.79 -11.68
C MET A 15 -3.61 6.39 -10.42
N LEU A 16 -4.23 7.43 -9.84
CA LEU A 16 -3.74 8.09 -8.63
C LEU A 16 -4.73 7.93 -7.48
N THR A 17 -4.18 7.82 -6.28
CA THR A 17 -4.94 7.86 -5.03
C THR A 17 -5.31 9.30 -4.68
N LYS A 18 -6.21 9.50 -3.70
CA LYS A 18 -6.54 10.83 -3.15
C LYS A 18 -5.31 11.60 -2.61
N THR A 19 -4.25 10.87 -2.27
CA THR A 19 -2.97 11.43 -1.82
C THR A 19 -1.98 11.70 -2.97
N GLY A 20 -2.40 11.54 -4.22
CA GLY A 20 -1.55 11.74 -5.40
C GLY A 20 -0.48 10.67 -5.63
N LYS A 21 -0.40 9.65 -4.76
CA LYS A 21 0.45 8.48 -4.98
C LYS A 21 -0.18 7.60 -6.07
N THR A 22 0.66 6.94 -6.86
CA THR A 22 0.22 5.92 -7.81
C THR A 22 -0.59 4.85 -7.11
N ARG A 23 -1.70 4.44 -7.73
CA ARG A 23 -2.46 3.27 -7.30
C ARG A 23 -1.60 2.06 -7.61
N LEU A 24 -1.03 1.49 -6.55
CA LEU A 24 -0.37 0.20 -6.64
C LEU A 24 -1.44 -0.89 -6.78
N GLY A 25 -1.17 -1.86 -7.65
CA GLY A 25 -1.91 -3.12 -7.70
C GLY A 25 -1.65 -3.97 -6.44
N PRO A 26 -1.93 -5.29 -6.47
CA PRO A 26 -1.50 -6.17 -5.39
C PRO A 26 0.01 -6.02 -5.19
N LEU A 27 0.42 -5.74 -3.95
CA LEU A 27 1.84 -5.61 -3.61
C LEU A 27 2.53 -6.94 -3.82
N ASN A 28 3.73 -6.89 -4.40
CA ASN A 28 4.56 -8.08 -4.56
C ASN A 28 5.19 -8.49 -3.21
N THR A 29 5.73 -9.70 -3.15
CA THR A 29 6.35 -10.26 -1.94
C THR A 29 7.48 -9.39 -1.40
N ALA A 30 8.35 -8.87 -2.27
CA ALA A 30 9.47 -7.99 -1.90
C ALA A 30 9.03 -6.65 -1.29
N GLN A 31 7.91 -6.09 -1.75
CA GLN A 31 7.31 -4.88 -1.20
C GLN A 31 6.67 -5.16 0.16
N LEU A 32 6.02 -6.32 0.31
CA LEU A 32 5.41 -6.73 1.58
C LEU A 32 6.47 -7.02 2.66
N THR A 33 7.57 -7.67 2.32
CA THR A 33 8.68 -7.89 3.27
C THR A 33 9.31 -6.58 3.72
N LYS A 34 9.56 -5.64 2.79
CA LYS A 34 10.05 -4.30 3.13
C LYS A 34 9.09 -3.52 4.04
N LEU A 35 7.78 -3.68 3.85
CA LEU A 35 6.78 -3.08 4.73
C LEU A 35 6.75 -3.74 6.13
N MET A 36 7.01 -5.03 6.21
CA MET A 36 7.07 -5.77 7.47
C MET A 36 8.24 -5.28 8.35
N GLU A 37 9.39 -5.04 7.73
CA GLU A 37 10.60 -4.53 8.40
C GLU A 37 10.42 -3.08 8.89
N THR A 38 9.73 -2.25 8.11
CA THR A 38 9.57 -0.83 8.41
C THR A 38 8.36 -0.50 9.30
N SER A 39 7.37 -1.40 9.39
CA SER A 39 6.18 -1.16 10.21
C SER A 39 6.49 -1.32 11.69
N THR A 40 6.10 -0.33 12.49
CA THR A 40 6.21 -0.37 13.96
C THR A 40 4.90 -0.75 14.65
N LYS A 41 3.78 -0.79 13.91
CA LYS A 41 2.45 -1.06 14.49
C LYS A 41 2.07 -2.53 14.35
N ALA A 42 1.75 -3.18 15.45
CA ALA A 42 1.37 -4.60 15.48
C ALA A 42 0.21 -4.95 14.53
N LYS A 43 -0.80 -4.07 14.43
CA LYS A 43 -1.95 -4.26 13.53
C LYS A 43 -1.57 -4.19 12.04
N GLU A 44 -0.59 -3.36 11.69
CA GLU A 44 -0.07 -3.28 10.32
C GLU A 44 0.73 -4.53 9.99
N LYS A 45 1.62 -4.98 10.89
CA LYS A 45 2.35 -6.25 10.76
C LYS A 45 1.41 -7.44 10.55
N GLY A 46 0.34 -7.55 11.33
CA GLY A 46 -0.66 -8.62 11.17
C GLY A 46 -1.34 -8.61 9.80
N LYS A 47 -1.66 -7.42 9.25
CA LYS A 47 -2.21 -7.29 7.90
C LYS A 47 -1.20 -7.68 6.81
N ILE A 48 0.06 -7.29 6.97
CA ILE A 48 1.15 -7.60 6.04
C ILE A 48 1.42 -9.11 6.02
N LEU A 49 1.50 -9.75 7.19
CA LEU A 49 1.65 -11.20 7.31
C LEU A 49 0.51 -11.96 6.62
N ARG A 50 -0.74 -11.53 6.82
CA ARG A 50 -1.90 -12.14 6.13
C ARG A 50 -1.78 -12.03 4.61
N ALA A 51 -1.28 -10.89 4.10
CA ALA A 51 -1.08 -10.70 2.68
C ALA A 51 0.06 -11.58 2.12
N LEU A 52 1.16 -11.74 2.88
CA LEU A 52 2.25 -12.66 2.55
C LEU A 52 1.77 -14.11 2.48
N ASN A 53 1.01 -14.56 3.47
CA ASN A 53 0.45 -15.91 3.48
C ASN A 53 -0.49 -16.15 2.28
N LYS A 54 -1.31 -15.16 1.93
CA LYS A 54 -2.20 -15.26 0.75
C LYS A 54 -1.44 -15.38 -0.57
N GLN A 55 -0.26 -14.76 -0.67
CA GLN A 55 0.60 -14.83 -1.86
C GLN A 55 1.38 -16.16 -1.95
N GLN A 56 1.64 -16.82 -0.81
CA GLN A 56 2.36 -18.09 -0.76
C GLN A 56 1.47 -19.31 -1.04
N VAL A 57 0.16 -19.20 -0.86
CA VAL A 57 -0.77 -20.28 -1.23
C VAL A 57 -0.97 -20.21 -2.75
N PRO A 58 -0.47 -21.18 -3.53
CA PRO A 58 -0.83 -21.28 -4.94
C PRO A 58 -2.35 -21.49 -5.02
N ALA A 59 -2.99 -20.71 -5.90
CA ALA A 59 -4.44 -20.72 -6.11
C ALA A 59 -4.97 -22.09 -6.53
#